data_AF-A0A7X7RNA7-F1
#
_entry.id   AF-A0A7X7RNA7-F1
#
_cell.length_a   1.000
_cell.length_b   1.000
_cell.length_c   1.000
_cell.angle_alpha   90.00
_cell.angle_beta   90.00
_cell.angle_gamma   90.00
#
_symmetry.space_group_name_H-M   'P 1'
#
loop_
_entity.id
_entity.type
_entity.pdbx_description
1 polymer ?
#
loop_
_entity_poly.entity_id
_entity_poly.type
_entity_poly.pdbx_seq_one_letter_code
_entity_poly.pdbx_strand_id
1 'polypeptide(L)'
;MPTPDDVASLHFRGQTHEFPVITGSENELGIDIAALRKKTGAVTLDYGYINTGSCESAITYLDGEKGVLRYRGYPVEDLAANSRFVEVAYLLINGHMPTPHERTEWSGLLNQHSMIHEDMRHFFYRFPDHAHPMAILSAMVVSLSTFYPELSQHRPEEPEEAIHIAATRLMSKLRTVAAFSYKKSIGEPFVYPRHDLKYCANFLNMMFSSPVCPYEIRPEVVKALNVLLILHADHEQNCSTAAVRLVGSARVNLYASVAAGICALWGP
;
A
#
# COMPACT_ATOMS: atom_id res chain seq x y z
N MET A 1 -2.72 19.81 16.43
CA MET A 1 -3.01 18.66 17.30
C MET A 1 -4.35 18.92 17.95
N PRO A 2 -5.27 17.95 18.00
CA PRO A 2 -6.45 18.08 18.83
C PRO A 2 -5.99 18.36 20.27
N THR A 3 -6.50 19.43 20.88
CA THR A 3 -6.32 19.67 22.30
C THR A 3 -7.11 18.58 23.06
N PRO A 4 -6.58 18.00 24.14
CA PRO A 4 -7.36 17.10 24.98
C PRO A 4 -8.43 17.93 25.68
N ASP A 5 -9.61 18.02 25.06
CA ASP A 5 -10.75 18.77 25.58
C ASP A 5 -11.54 17.95 26.63
N ASP A 6 -11.23 16.65 26.76
CA ASP A 6 -11.89 15.71 27.67
C ASP A 6 -10.91 14.70 28.28
N VAL A 7 -11.28 14.09 29.42
CA VAL A 7 -10.48 13.13 30.18
C VAL A 7 -11.29 11.89 30.56
N ALA A 8 -10.70 10.71 30.35
CA ALA A 8 -11.24 9.44 30.80
C ALA A 8 -10.66 9.08 32.17
N SER A 9 -11.50 8.65 33.11
CA SER A 9 -11.08 8.22 34.44
C SER A 9 -11.06 6.70 34.57
N LEU A 10 -9.91 6.13 34.92
CA LEU A 10 -9.74 4.71 35.27
C LEU A 10 -9.59 4.55 36.78
N HIS A 11 -10.50 3.84 37.41
CA HIS A 11 -10.37 3.45 38.82
C HIS A 11 -9.72 2.07 38.93
N PHE A 12 -8.54 2.00 39.55
CA PHE A 12 -7.78 0.75 39.70
C PHE A 12 -7.13 0.68 41.09
N ARG A 13 -7.41 -0.41 41.82
CA ARG A 13 -6.87 -0.67 43.18
C ARG A 13 -7.05 0.49 44.16
N GLY A 14 -8.22 1.14 44.12
CA GLY A 14 -8.55 2.25 45.03
C GLY A 14 -7.94 3.60 44.63
N GLN A 15 -7.25 3.70 43.48
CA GLN A 15 -6.74 4.95 42.93
C GLN A 15 -7.46 5.28 41.63
N THR A 16 -7.69 6.58 41.40
CA THR A 16 -8.24 7.08 40.13
C THR A 16 -7.11 7.69 39.32
N HIS A 17 -7.01 7.27 38.06
CA HIS A 17 -6.03 7.77 37.10
C HIS A 17 -6.75 8.36 35.90
N GLU A 18 -6.38 9.59 35.54
CA GLU A 18 -6.93 10.28 34.38
C GLU A 18 -6.05 10.05 33.15
N PHE A 19 -6.71 9.85 32.01
CA PHE A 19 -6.11 9.68 30.69
C PHE A 19 -6.73 10.67 29.71
N PRO A 20 -5.93 11.36 28.88
CA PRO A 20 -6.46 12.27 27.87
C PRO A 20 -7.36 11.54 26.88
N VAL A 21 -8.44 12.20 26.46
CA VAL A 21 -9.25 11.77 25.32
C VAL A 21 -8.85 12.59 24.09
N ILE A 22 -8.56 11.89 23.00
CA ILE A 22 -8.23 12.45 21.70
C ILE A 22 -9.47 12.32 20.82
N THR A 23 -9.88 13.41 20.19
CA THR A 23 -11.00 13.42 19.23
C THR A 23 -10.47 13.53 17.81
N GLY A 24 -10.84 12.57 16.96
CA GLY A 24 -10.53 12.52 15.54
C GLY A 24 -11.36 13.49 14.71
N SER A 25 -11.00 13.65 13.43
CA SER A 25 -11.68 14.57 12.51
C SER A 25 -13.12 14.15 12.17
N GLU A 26 -13.49 12.89 12.37
CA GLU A 26 -14.84 12.36 12.17
C GLU A 26 -15.52 12.06 13.52
N ASN A 27 -15.06 12.71 14.60
CA ASN A 27 -15.52 12.58 15.98
C ASN A 27 -15.27 11.20 16.61
N GLU A 28 -14.28 10.46 16.11
CA GLU A 28 -13.82 9.23 16.76
C GLU A 28 -13.12 9.57 18.08
N LEU A 29 -13.31 8.74 19.10
CA LEU A 29 -12.71 8.95 20.41
C LEU A 29 -11.61 7.92 20.65
N GLY A 30 -10.42 8.40 21.00
CA GLY A 30 -9.30 7.58 21.45
C GLY A 30 -8.91 7.94 22.89
N ILE A 31 -8.71 6.95 23.74
CA ILE A 31 -8.16 7.18 25.09
C ILE A 31 -6.65 6.99 25.03
N ASP A 32 -5.88 8.04 25.30
CA ASP A 32 -4.41 7.95 25.31
C ASP A 32 -3.92 7.22 26.57
N ILE A 33 -3.56 5.95 26.38
CA ILE A 33 -3.03 5.08 27.43
C ILE A 33 -1.50 5.00 27.46
N ALA A 34 -0.76 5.90 26.80
CA ALA A 34 0.71 5.86 26.76
C ALA A 34 1.35 5.88 28.16
N ALA A 35 0.72 6.57 29.12
CA ALA A 35 1.17 6.64 30.51
C ALA A 35 0.63 5.52 31.42
N LEU A 36 -0.21 4.61 30.92
CA LEU A 36 -0.96 3.63 31.74
C LEU A 36 -0.03 2.77 32.60
N ARG A 37 0.98 2.14 31.99
CA ARG A 37 1.91 1.26 32.70
C ARG A 37 2.72 2.02 33.75
N LYS A 38 3.13 3.25 33.43
CA LYS A 38 3.87 4.11 34.37
C LYS A 38 3.00 4.52 35.57
N LYS A 39 1.72 4.79 35.37
CA LYS A 39 0.77 5.21 36.43
C LYS A 39 0.27 4.05 37.29
N THR A 40 0.03 2.88 36.69
CA THR A 40 -0.71 1.78 37.34
C THR A 40 0.09 0.49 37.55
N GLY A 41 1.20 0.32 36.82
CA GLY A 41 1.94 -0.93 36.72
C GLY A 41 1.27 -2.00 35.83
N ALA A 42 0.06 -1.75 35.32
CA ALA A 42 -0.70 -2.68 34.49
C ALA A 42 -0.42 -2.50 32.99
N VAL A 43 -0.82 -3.49 32.20
CA VAL A 43 -0.91 -3.43 30.73
C VAL A 43 -2.33 -3.81 30.32
N THR A 44 -2.80 -3.32 29.17
CA THR A 44 -4.05 -3.78 28.58
C THR A 44 -3.85 -5.16 27.95
N LEU A 45 -4.90 -5.98 27.96
CA LEU A 45 -4.98 -7.21 27.19
C LEU A 45 -6.12 -7.02 26.20
N ASP A 46 -5.77 -6.84 24.93
CA ASP A 46 -6.71 -6.63 23.82
C ASP A 46 -6.40 -7.60 22.69
N TYR A 47 -7.02 -8.77 22.73
CA TYR A 47 -6.78 -9.83 21.76
C TYR A 47 -7.30 -9.41 20.38
N GLY A 48 -6.41 -9.41 19.40
CA GLY A 48 -6.74 -8.98 18.03
C GLY A 48 -6.72 -7.47 17.82
N TYR A 49 -6.33 -6.67 18.83
CA TYR A 49 -6.27 -5.21 18.75
C TYR A 49 -7.61 -4.52 18.42
N ILE A 50 -8.74 -5.17 18.74
CA ILE A 50 -10.09 -4.71 18.40
C ILE A 50 -10.39 -3.33 19.01
N ASN A 51 -9.83 -3.06 20.19
CA ASN A 51 -10.07 -1.84 20.96
C ASN A 51 -8.87 -0.88 20.94
N THR A 52 -7.82 -1.18 20.15
CA THR A 52 -6.54 -0.46 20.20
C THR A 52 -6.28 0.29 18.89
N GLY A 53 -6.46 1.62 18.92
CA GLY A 53 -5.93 2.52 17.89
C GLY A 53 -4.41 2.64 18.00
N SER A 54 -3.67 2.02 17.09
CA SER A 54 -2.19 2.01 17.15
C SER A 54 -1.53 3.29 16.64
N CYS A 55 -2.31 4.22 16.09
CA CYS A 55 -1.79 5.40 15.38
C CYS A 55 -2.85 6.47 15.14
N GLU A 56 -2.37 7.67 14.84
CA GLU A 56 -3.14 8.69 14.11
C GLU A 56 -2.86 8.58 12.61
N SER A 57 -3.87 8.83 11.77
CA SER A 57 -3.76 8.82 10.31
C SER A 57 -4.75 9.81 9.69
N ALA A 58 -4.36 10.37 8.55
CA ALA A 58 -5.22 11.21 7.72
C ALA A 58 -5.33 10.67 6.28
N ILE A 59 -5.09 9.37 6.09
CA ILE A 59 -5.05 8.73 4.76
C ILE A 59 -6.44 8.27 4.33
N THR A 60 -7.06 7.42 5.14
CA THR A 60 -8.33 6.78 4.83
C THR A 60 -9.21 6.80 6.06
N TYR A 61 -10.50 7.05 5.85
CA TYR A 61 -11.54 6.90 6.86
C TYR A 61 -12.49 5.79 6.42
N LEU A 62 -12.85 4.91 7.35
CA LEU A 62 -13.76 3.80 7.14
C LEU A 62 -14.80 3.75 8.27
N ASP A 63 -16.08 3.74 7.91
CA ASP A 63 -17.18 3.39 8.81
C ASP A 63 -17.88 2.15 8.22
N GLY A 64 -17.55 0.98 8.77
CA GLY A 64 -18.09 -0.30 8.30
C GLY A 64 -19.58 -0.47 8.54
N GLU A 65 -20.15 0.18 9.58
CA GLU A 65 -21.58 0.10 9.89
C GLU A 65 -22.41 0.92 8.91
N LYS A 66 -21.91 2.10 8.53
CA LYS A 66 -22.55 2.98 7.54
C LYS A 66 -22.12 2.70 6.10
N GLY A 67 -21.14 1.83 5.89
CA GLY A 67 -20.59 1.52 4.58
C GLY A 67 -19.87 2.70 3.93
N VAL A 68 -19.20 3.55 4.73
CA VAL A 68 -18.48 4.73 4.23
C VAL A 68 -17.00 4.39 4.08
N LEU A 69 -16.43 4.66 2.91
CA LEU A 69 -14.98 4.60 2.66
C LEU A 69 -14.55 5.88 1.95
N ARG A 70 -13.60 6.61 2.56
CA ARG A 70 -13.06 7.86 2.00
C ARG A 70 -11.54 7.82 1.95
N TYR A 71 -10.98 8.19 0.80
CA TYR A 71 -9.54 8.42 0.65
C TYR A 71 -9.27 9.92 0.69
N ARG A 72 -8.51 10.38 1.68
CA ARG A 72 -8.20 11.82 1.90
C ARG A 72 -9.47 12.70 1.90
N GLY A 73 -10.57 12.18 2.43
CA GLY A 73 -11.88 12.84 2.48
C GLY A 73 -12.76 12.67 1.23
N TYR A 74 -12.23 12.14 0.12
CA TYR A 74 -13.01 11.88 -1.09
C TYR A 74 -13.75 10.53 -1.00
N PRO A 75 -15.07 10.47 -1.28
CA PRO A 75 -15.79 9.20 -1.37
C PRO A 75 -15.18 8.27 -2.42
N VAL A 76 -15.03 6.99 -2.08
CA VAL A 76 -14.40 6.01 -2.98
C VAL A 76 -15.21 5.81 -4.27
N GLU A 77 -16.53 5.97 -4.21
CA GLU A 77 -17.44 5.84 -5.36
C GLU A 77 -17.15 6.93 -6.41
N ASP A 78 -16.91 8.16 -5.95
CA ASP A 78 -16.57 9.29 -6.81
C ASP A 78 -15.20 9.10 -7.45
N LEU A 79 -14.23 8.59 -6.69
CA LEU A 79 -12.90 8.26 -7.20
C LEU A 79 -12.97 7.14 -8.23
N ALA A 80 -13.73 6.07 -7.95
CA ALA A 80 -13.91 4.94 -8.86
C ALA A 80 -14.59 5.36 -10.18
N ALA A 81 -15.55 6.28 -10.12
CA ALA A 81 -16.26 6.77 -11.30
C ALA A 81 -15.43 7.75 -12.15
N ASN A 82 -14.64 8.62 -11.52
CA ASN A 82 -14.09 9.82 -12.17
C ASN A 82 -12.56 9.87 -12.22
N SER A 83 -11.84 8.98 -11.52
CA SER A 83 -10.38 9.03 -11.41
C SER A 83 -9.68 7.80 -12.00
N ARG A 84 -8.39 7.93 -12.23
CA ARG A 84 -7.51 6.82 -12.60
C ARG A 84 -6.81 6.29 -11.36
N PHE A 85 -6.56 4.99 -11.31
CA PHE A 85 -5.85 4.36 -10.19
C PHE A 85 -4.53 5.07 -9.85
N VAL A 86 -3.75 5.46 -10.86
CA VAL A 86 -2.48 6.17 -10.66
C VAL A 86 -2.62 7.56 -10.04
N GLU A 87 -3.77 8.23 -10.23
CA GLU A 87 -4.09 9.52 -9.61
C GLU A 87 -4.55 9.32 -8.16
N VAL A 88 -5.33 8.27 -7.91
CA VAL A 88 -5.72 7.88 -6.54
C VAL A 88 -4.50 7.47 -5.72
N ALA A 89 -3.55 6.73 -6.31
CA ALA A 89 -2.29 6.42 -5.65
C ALA A 89 -1.49 7.68 -5.31
N TYR A 90 -1.43 8.65 -6.23
CA TYR A 90 -0.82 9.97 -5.95
C TYR A 90 -1.54 10.68 -4.79
N LEU A 91 -2.87 10.71 -4.80
CA LEU A 91 -3.69 11.29 -3.74
C LEU A 91 -3.39 10.64 -2.37
N LEU A 92 -3.33 9.31 -2.30
CA LEU A 92 -3.07 8.59 -1.07
C LEU A 92 -1.69 8.91 -0.51
N ILE A 93 -0.67 9.03 -1.36
CA ILE A 93 0.71 9.31 -0.96
C ILE A 93 0.88 10.79 -0.56
N ASN A 94 0.40 11.72 -1.38
CA ASN A 94 0.69 13.15 -1.24
C ASN A 94 -0.39 13.95 -0.49
N GLY A 95 -1.58 13.37 -0.30
CA GLY A 95 -2.68 14.01 0.41
C GLY A 95 -3.55 14.95 -0.42
N HIS A 96 -3.23 15.16 -1.70
CA HIS A 96 -4.03 15.97 -2.62
C HIS A 96 -4.08 15.38 -4.04
N MET A 97 -5.08 15.78 -4.83
CA MET A 97 -5.16 15.37 -6.23
C MET A 97 -4.04 16.01 -7.05
N PRO A 98 -3.46 15.29 -8.04
CA PRO A 98 -2.36 15.82 -8.83
C PRO A 98 -2.83 16.94 -9.77
N THR A 99 -2.06 18.01 -9.83
CA THR A 99 -2.13 19.03 -10.87
C THR A 99 -1.74 18.46 -12.25
N PRO A 100 -2.03 19.14 -13.36
CA PRO A 100 -1.64 18.67 -14.70
C PRO A 100 -0.13 18.41 -14.86
N HIS A 101 0.71 19.20 -14.19
CA HIS A 101 2.16 19.04 -14.21
C HIS A 101 2.59 17.78 -13.43
N GLU A 102 2.18 17.66 -12.16
CA GLU A 102 2.48 16.50 -11.31
C GLU A 102 1.95 15.20 -11.92
N ARG A 103 0.76 15.23 -12.54
CA ARG A 103 0.22 14.07 -13.26
C ARG A 103 1.14 13.60 -14.38
N THR A 104 1.73 14.55 -15.13
CA THR A 104 2.61 14.25 -16.26
C THR A 104 3.93 13.67 -15.77
N GLU A 105 4.51 14.27 -14.74
CA GLU A 105 5.73 13.80 -14.09
C GLU A 105 5.56 12.41 -13.48
N TRP A 106 4.51 12.22 -12.67
CA TRP A 106 4.16 10.94 -12.07
C TRP A 106 3.99 9.83 -13.11
N SER A 107 3.28 10.13 -14.20
CA SER A 107 3.12 9.18 -15.31
C SER A 107 4.44 8.86 -16.01
N GLY A 108 5.34 9.85 -16.13
CA GLY A 108 6.68 9.66 -16.68
C GLY A 108 7.53 8.73 -15.83
N LEU A 109 7.57 8.97 -14.52
CA LEU A 109 8.29 8.14 -13.54
C LEU A 109 7.77 6.69 -13.53
N LEU A 110 6.44 6.50 -13.56
CA LEU A 110 5.84 5.16 -13.63
C LEU A 110 6.27 4.38 -14.88
N ASN A 111 6.43 5.08 -16.01
CA ASN A 111 6.90 4.47 -17.25
C ASN A 111 8.40 4.13 -17.16
N GLN A 112 9.22 5.09 -16.73
CA GLN A 112 10.66 4.95 -16.60
C GLN A 112 11.07 3.81 -15.65
N HIS A 113 10.30 3.57 -14.59
CA HIS A 113 10.61 2.55 -13.59
C HIS A 113 9.95 1.19 -13.84
N SER A 114 9.23 1.03 -14.95
CA SER A 114 8.46 -0.17 -15.27
C SER A 114 9.29 -1.45 -15.43
N MET A 115 10.52 -1.35 -15.95
CA MET A 115 11.40 -2.51 -16.14
C MET A 115 12.08 -2.92 -14.83
N ILE A 116 12.13 -4.22 -14.55
CA ILE A 116 12.98 -4.76 -13.47
C ILE A 116 14.37 -5.08 -14.01
N HIS A 117 15.38 -5.15 -13.14
CA HIS A 117 16.74 -5.53 -13.56
C HIS A 117 16.73 -6.91 -14.24
N GLU A 118 17.44 -7.07 -15.36
CA GLU A 118 17.41 -8.32 -16.15
C GLU A 118 17.86 -9.54 -15.33
N ASP A 119 18.84 -9.38 -14.44
CA ASP A 119 19.27 -10.46 -13.56
C ASP A 119 18.14 -10.98 -12.64
N MET A 120 17.20 -10.12 -12.23
CA MET A 120 16.03 -10.55 -11.45
C MET A 120 15.12 -11.47 -12.24
N ARG A 121 15.09 -11.34 -13.58
CA ARG A 121 14.32 -12.23 -14.45
C ARG A 121 14.77 -13.68 -14.30
N HIS A 122 16.05 -13.90 -14.02
CA HIS A 122 16.59 -15.25 -13.81
C HIS A 122 16.07 -15.92 -12.54
N PHE A 123 15.63 -15.16 -11.54
CA PHE A 123 15.07 -15.73 -10.31
C PHE A 123 13.72 -16.39 -10.59
N PHE A 124 12.89 -15.81 -11.46
CA PHE A 124 11.59 -16.38 -11.83
C PHE A 124 11.72 -17.79 -12.43
N TYR A 125 12.75 -18.04 -13.24
CA TYR A 125 12.97 -19.36 -13.86
C TYR A 125 13.37 -20.44 -12.85
N ARG A 126 13.79 -20.07 -11.64
CA ARG A 126 14.24 -21.00 -10.59
C ARG A 126 13.16 -21.37 -9.59
N PHE A 127 12.00 -20.72 -9.64
CA PHE A 127 10.84 -21.21 -8.88
C PHE A 127 10.32 -22.52 -9.47
N PRO A 128 9.82 -23.45 -8.62
CA PRO A 128 9.12 -24.64 -9.07
C PRO A 128 7.98 -24.30 -10.01
N ASP A 129 7.67 -25.21 -10.92
CA ASP A 129 6.47 -25.10 -11.73
C ASP A 129 5.24 -25.16 -10.81
N HIS A 130 4.23 -24.33 -11.10
CA HIS A 130 3.03 -24.15 -10.26
C HIS A 130 3.26 -23.57 -8.86
N ALA A 131 4.43 -22.95 -8.58
CA ALA A 131 4.61 -22.18 -7.37
C ALA A 131 3.54 -21.07 -7.26
N HIS A 132 2.96 -20.91 -6.06
CA HIS A 132 1.87 -19.98 -5.84
C HIS A 132 2.31 -18.53 -6.17
N PRO A 133 1.58 -17.77 -7.03
CA PRO A 133 2.01 -16.45 -7.47
C PRO A 133 2.32 -15.46 -6.33
N MET A 134 1.58 -15.53 -5.21
CA MET A 134 1.84 -14.70 -4.03
C MET A 134 3.20 -14.99 -3.35
N ALA A 135 3.64 -16.25 -3.34
CA ALA A 135 4.95 -16.63 -2.78
C ALA A 135 6.09 -16.11 -3.66
N ILE A 136 5.92 -16.20 -4.99
CA ILE A 136 6.86 -15.61 -5.95
C ILE A 136 6.89 -14.08 -5.78
N LEU A 137 5.72 -13.45 -5.71
CA LEU A 137 5.58 -12.01 -5.56
C LEU A 137 6.29 -11.50 -4.29
N SER A 138 6.06 -12.10 -3.13
CA SER A 138 6.69 -11.66 -1.87
C SER A 138 8.21 -11.81 -1.90
N ALA A 139 8.73 -12.94 -2.41
CA ALA A 139 10.16 -13.18 -2.55
C ALA A 139 10.84 -12.23 -3.56
N MET A 140 10.17 -11.93 -4.67
CA MET A 140 10.70 -11.02 -5.68
C MET A 140 10.66 -9.56 -5.21
N VAL A 141 9.63 -9.16 -4.46
CA VAL A 141 9.53 -7.81 -3.90
C VAL A 141 10.62 -7.56 -2.87
N VAL A 142 10.88 -8.47 -1.92
CA VAL A 142 11.99 -8.28 -0.99
C VAL A 142 13.34 -8.25 -1.73
N SER A 143 13.50 -9.06 -2.78
CA SER A 143 14.71 -9.06 -3.61
C SER A 143 14.97 -7.72 -4.30
N LEU A 144 13.96 -6.88 -4.55
CA LEU A 144 14.17 -5.53 -5.09
C LEU A 144 15.12 -4.69 -4.22
N SER A 145 15.18 -4.94 -2.91
CA SER A 145 16.07 -4.18 -2.01
C SER A 145 17.56 -4.38 -2.33
N THR A 146 17.94 -5.50 -2.95
CA THR A 146 19.35 -5.77 -3.32
C THR A 146 19.74 -5.12 -4.64
N PHE A 147 18.77 -4.90 -5.54
CA PHE A 147 19.00 -4.28 -6.84
C PHE A 147 18.78 -2.76 -6.84
N TYR A 148 18.03 -2.26 -5.85
CA TYR A 148 17.70 -0.84 -5.71
C TYR A 148 17.93 -0.36 -4.26
N PRO A 149 19.17 -0.47 -3.73
CA PRO A 149 19.49 -0.14 -2.34
C PRO A 149 19.32 1.34 -2.01
N GLU A 150 19.35 2.24 -2.98
CA GLU A 150 19.18 3.69 -2.80
C GLU A 150 17.84 4.06 -2.13
N LEU A 151 16.81 3.20 -2.22
CA LEU A 151 15.51 3.41 -1.57
C LEU A 151 15.44 2.88 -0.13
N SER A 152 16.53 2.31 0.38
CA SER A 152 16.62 1.84 1.78
C SER A 152 17.04 2.95 2.75
N GLN A 153 17.45 4.12 2.23
CA GLN A 153 18.09 5.16 3.01
C GLN A 153 17.21 6.37 3.31
N HIS A 154 15.89 6.28 3.12
CA HIS A 154 14.99 7.42 3.37
C HIS A 154 15.21 8.04 4.76
N ARG A 155 15.88 9.18 4.76
CA ARG A 155 16.02 10.03 5.94
C ARG A 155 14.80 10.95 6.02
N PRO A 156 14.35 11.33 7.23
CA PRO A 156 13.25 12.28 7.42
C PRO A 156 13.45 13.64 6.72
N GLU A 157 14.68 13.93 6.28
CA GLU A 157 15.14 15.20 5.74
C GLU A 157 15.28 15.18 4.21
N GLU A 158 14.91 14.06 3.57
CA GLU A 158 14.96 13.94 2.12
C GLU A 158 13.85 14.73 1.42
N PRO A 159 14.11 15.27 0.21
CA PRO A 159 13.10 15.99 -0.57
C PRO A 159 11.90 15.11 -0.89
N GLU A 160 10.73 15.73 -1.04
CA GLU A 160 9.48 15.08 -1.47
C GLU A 160 9.64 14.26 -2.77
N GLU A 161 10.51 14.72 -3.67
CA GLU A 161 10.90 14.04 -4.91
C GLU A 161 11.44 12.62 -4.66
N ALA A 162 12.16 12.39 -3.55
CA ALA A 162 12.67 11.06 -3.20
C ALA A 162 11.55 10.06 -2.90
N ILE A 163 10.46 10.53 -2.27
CA ILE A 163 9.26 9.72 -1.99
C ILE A 163 8.55 9.39 -3.29
N HIS A 164 8.45 10.33 -4.24
CA HIS A 164 7.83 10.09 -5.55
C HIS A 164 8.59 9.04 -6.35
N ILE A 165 9.92 9.14 -6.38
CA ILE A 165 10.77 8.14 -7.04
C ILE A 165 10.58 6.78 -6.37
N ALA A 166 10.61 6.71 -5.04
CA ALA A 166 10.45 5.47 -4.30
C ALA A 166 9.11 4.79 -4.56
N ALA A 167 8.02 5.57 -4.46
CA ALA A 167 6.67 5.08 -4.64
C ALA A 167 6.38 4.66 -6.08
N THR A 168 6.74 5.48 -7.07
CA THR A 168 6.55 5.14 -8.48
C THR A 168 7.38 3.93 -8.88
N ARG A 169 8.61 3.80 -8.36
CA ARG A 169 9.45 2.62 -8.57
C ARG A 169 8.85 1.37 -7.94
N LEU A 170 8.42 1.50 -6.68
CA LEU A 170 7.41 0.71 -5.98
C LEU A 170 6.40 0.06 -6.91
N MET A 171 5.43 0.89 -7.26
CA MET A 171 4.23 0.52 -8.00
C MET A 171 4.52 -0.05 -9.38
N SER A 172 5.53 0.49 -10.07
CA SER A 172 5.84 0.09 -11.45
C SER A 172 6.50 -1.27 -11.51
N LYS A 173 7.44 -1.54 -10.58
CA LYS A 173 8.09 -2.85 -10.50
C LYS A 173 7.15 -3.88 -9.92
N LEU A 174 6.31 -3.54 -8.95
CA LEU A 174 5.32 -4.46 -8.40
C LEU A 174 4.35 -4.97 -9.47
N ARG A 175 3.88 -4.08 -10.36
CA ARG A 175 3.06 -4.45 -11.53
C ARG A 175 3.78 -5.46 -12.43
N THR A 176 5.06 -5.22 -12.73
CA THR A 176 5.87 -6.09 -13.58
C THR A 176 6.12 -7.44 -12.93
N VAL A 177 6.47 -7.45 -11.64
CA VAL A 177 6.68 -8.68 -10.86
C VAL A 177 5.38 -9.49 -10.80
N ALA A 178 4.24 -8.86 -10.54
CA ALA A 178 2.94 -9.55 -10.50
C ALA A 178 2.62 -10.24 -11.84
N ALA A 179 2.84 -9.54 -12.97
CA ALA A 179 2.63 -10.12 -14.29
C ALA A 179 3.59 -11.28 -14.59
N PHE A 180 4.87 -11.15 -14.18
CA PHE A 180 5.85 -12.22 -14.37
C PHE A 180 5.55 -13.43 -13.48
N SER A 181 5.08 -13.22 -12.24
CA SER A 181 4.62 -14.30 -11.36
C SER A 181 3.46 -15.09 -11.99
N TYR A 182 2.50 -14.40 -12.62
CA TYR A 182 1.43 -15.07 -13.37
C TYR A 182 1.97 -15.86 -14.55
N LYS A 183 2.77 -15.25 -15.44
CA LYS A 183 3.38 -15.93 -16.60
C LYS A 183 4.17 -17.17 -16.20
N LYS A 184 4.97 -17.09 -15.12
CA LYS A 184 5.71 -18.25 -14.58
C LYS A 184 4.76 -19.33 -14.09
N SER A 185 3.65 -18.98 -13.42
CA SER A 185 2.70 -19.97 -12.90
C SER A 185 2.01 -20.82 -13.99
N ILE A 186 1.89 -20.27 -15.20
CA ILE A 186 1.28 -20.94 -16.37
C ILE A 186 2.31 -21.42 -17.42
N GLY A 187 3.61 -21.20 -17.18
CA GLY A 187 4.68 -21.65 -18.09
C GLY A 187 4.84 -20.84 -19.38
N GLU A 188 4.36 -19.60 -19.42
CA GLU A 188 4.43 -18.72 -20.60
C GLU A 188 5.64 -17.76 -20.55
N PRO A 189 6.12 -17.26 -21.71
CA PRO A 189 7.20 -16.28 -21.75
C PRO A 189 6.79 -14.95 -21.11
N PHE A 190 7.76 -14.27 -20.50
CA PHE A 190 7.54 -12.95 -19.91
C PHE A 190 7.34 -11.87 -20.98
N VAL A 191 6.37 -11.00 -20.74
CA VAL A 191 6.02 -9.89 -21.63
C VAL A 191 6.50 -8.59 -21.01
N TYR A 192 7.39 -7.88 -21.71
CA TYR A 192 7.94 -6.61 -21.23
C TYR A 192 6.89 -5.50 -21.13
N PRO A 193 7.08 -4.54 -20.20
CA PRO A 193 6.30 -3.31 -20.18
C PRO A 193 6.44 -2.54 -21.49
N ARG A 194 5.33 -1.92 -21.90
CA ARG A 194 5.24 -1.10 -23.11
C ARG A 194 5.03 0.38 -22.76
N HIS A 195 5.84 1.26 -23.36
CA HIS A 195 5.81 2.70 -23.05
C HIS A 195 4.59 3.41 -23.62
N ASP A 196 3.98 2.86 -24.67
CA ASP A 196 2.79 3.38 -25.36
C ASP A 196 1.48 3.01 -24.63
N LEU A 197 1.55 2.16 -23.60
CA LEU A 197 0.39 1.70 -22.84
C LEU A 197 0.31 2.34 -21.46
N LYS A 198 -0.89 2.82 -21.11
CA LYS A 198 -1.22 3.32 -19.77
C LYS A 198 -1.19 2.20 -18.72
N TYR A 199 -1.09 2.55 -17.43
CA TYR A 199 -0.83 1.61 -16.34
C TYR A 199 -1.62 0.29 -16.38
N CYS A 200 -2.95 0.37 -16.40
CA CYS A 200 -3.86 -0.78 -16.42
C CYS A 200 -3.79 -1.57 -17.73
N ALA A 201 -3.76 -0.88 -18.88
CA ALA A 201 -3.63 -1.51 -20.19
C ALA A 201 -2.29 -2.26 -20.35
N ASN A 202 -1.21 -1.67 -19.82
CA ASN A 202 0.11 -2.28 -19.81
C ASN A 202 0.13 -3.53 -18.91
N PHE A 203 -0.50 -3.48 -17.73
CA PHE A 203 -0.63 -4.65 -16.87
C PHE A 203 -1.37 -5.80 -17.58
N LEU A 204 -2.52 -5.53 -18.20
CA LEU A 204 -3.28 -6.53 -18.96
C LEU A 204 -2.48 -7.13 -20.12
N ASN A 205 -1.77 -6.27 -20.88
CA ASN A 205 -0.87 -6.74 -21.93
C ASN A 205 0.21 -7.68 -21.37
N MET A 206 0.83 -7.33 -20.23
CA MET A 206 1.87 -8.15 -19.62
C MET A 206 1.34 -9.48 -19.08
N MET A 207 0.10 -9.51 -18.58
CA MET A 207 -0.56 -10.72 -18.11
C MET A 207 -0.93 -11.66 -19.26
N PHE A 208 -1.52 -11.13 -20.35
CA PHE A 208 -2.26 -11.95 -21.30
C PHE A 208 -1.70 -12.02 -22.71
N SER A 209 -0.76 -11.15 -23.10
CA SER A 209 -0.15 -11.21 -24.43
C SER A 209 0.74 -12.45 -24.57
N SER A 210 0.75 -13.05 -25.76
CA SER A 210 1.59 -14.20 -26.11
C SER A 210 2.23 -13.97 -27.48
N PRO A 211 3.46 -14.49 -27.74
CA PRO A 211 4.06 -14.45 -29.07
C PRO A 211 3.20 -15.11 -30.16
N VAL A 212 2.33 -16.04 -29.79
CA VAL A 212 1.46 -16.77 -30.73
C VAL A 212 0.15 -16.02 -30.98
N CYS A 213 -0.37 -15.34 -29.96
CA CYS A 213 -1.63 -14.60 -30.03
C CYS A 213 -1.48 -13.27 -29.28
N PRO A 214 -1.30 -12.15 -30.01
CA PRO A 214 -1.25 -10.84 -29.39
C PRO A 214 -2.54 -10.52 -28.65
N TYR A 215 -2.43 -9.97 -27.44
CA TYR A 215 -3.60 -9.61 -26.64
C TYR A 215 -4.30 -8.36 -27.17
N GLU A 216 -5.61 -8.48 -27.43
CA GLU A 216 -6.47 -7.35 -27.77
C GLU A 216 -6.89 -6.60 -26.49
N ILE A 217 -6.42 -5.36 -26.34
CA ILE A 217 -6.71 -4.53 -25.18
C ILE A 217 -8.11 -3.92 -25.32
N ARG A 218 -9.07 -4.52 -24.64
CA ARG A 218 -10.45 -4.06 -24.60
C ARG A 218 -10.67 -2.91 -23.61
N PRO A 219 -11.16 -1.73 -24.04
CA PRO A 219 -11.35 -0.56 -23.15
C PRO A 219 -12.21 -0.83 -21.91
N GLU A 220 -13.23 -1.67 -22.03
CA GLU A 220 -14.11 -2.07 -20.93
C GLU A 220 -13.37 -2.85 -19.84
N VAL A 221 -12.44 -3.74 -20.22
CA VAL A 221 -11.62 -4.51 -19.28
C VAL A 221 -10.59 -3.60 -18.61
N VAL A 222 -10.01 -2.65 -19.35
CA VAL A 222 -9.12 -1.63 -18.79
C VAL A 222 -9.84 -0.78 -17.75
N LYS A 223 -11.09 -0.36 -18.04
CA LYS A 223 -11.92 0.42 -17.11
C LYS A 223 -12.27 -0.39 -15.87
N ALA A 224 -12.67 -1.67 -16.03
CA ALA A 224 -12.97 -2.55 -14.92
C ALA A 224 -11.76 -2.75 -14.00
N LEU A 225 -10.57 -3.01 -14.57
CA LEU A 225 -9.34 -3.12 -13.80
C LEU A 225 -8.98 -1.82 -13.07
N ASN A 226 -9.16 -0.66 -13.72
CA ASN A 226 -8.92 0.64 -13.07
C ASN A 226 -9.81 0.82 -11.83
N VAL A 227 -11.10 0.50 -11.94
CA VAL A 227 -12.04 0.55 -10.81
C VAL A 227 -11.63 -0.43 -9.71
N LEU A 228 -11.32 -1.68 -10.07
CA LEU A 228 -10.88 -2.70 -9.10
C LEU A 228 -9.65 -2.25 -8.32
N LEU A 229 -8.65 -1.69 -8.99
CA LEU A 229 -7.44 -1.19 -8.33
C LEU A 229 -7.72 0.02 -7.44
N ILE A 230 -8.65 0.91 -7.81
CA ILE A 230 -9.07 2.02 -6.94
C ILE A 230 -9.75 1.49 -5.67
N LEU A 231 -10.69 0.55 -5.82
CA LEU A 231 -11.41 -0.03 -4.68
C LEU A 231 -10.51 -0.82 -3.71
N HIS A 232 -9.33 -1.25 -4.16
CA HIS A 232 -8.33 -1.96 -3.35
C HIS A 232 -7.08 -1.10 -3.06
N ALA A 233 -7.14 0.22 -3.29
CA ALA A 233 -5.97 1.08 -3.17
C ALA A 233 -5.52 1.24 -1.71
N ASP A 234 -6.47 1.36 -0.79
CA ASP A 234 -6.23 1.35 0.65
C ASP A 234 -7.48 0.89 1.42
N HIS A 235 -7.30 0.37 2.62
CA HIS A 235 -8.40 -0.05 3.49
C HIS A 235 -8.02 0.12 4.97
N GLU A 236 -7.55 1.31 5.30
CA GLU A 236 -7.27 1.77 6.67
C GLU A 236 -6.29 0.84 7.43
N GLN A 237 -6.49 0.60 8.75
CA GLN A 237 -5.56 -0.19 9.57
C GLN A 237 -5.83 -1.70 9.51
N ASN A 238 -5.93 -2.25 8.30
CA ASN A 238 -6.04 -3.70 8.10
C ASN A 238 -4.74 -4.45 8.47
N CYS A 239 -4.81 -5.79 8.55
CA CYS A 239 -3.69 -6.65 8.94
C CYS A 239 -2.41 -6.42 8.10
N SER A 240 -2.54 -6.26 6.78
CA SER A 240 -1.40 -6.05 5.90
C SER A 240 -0.76 -4.68 6.11
N THR A 241 -1.55 -3.61 6.25
CA THR A 241 -1.06 -2.27 6.59
C THR A 241 -0.38 -2.26 7.97
N ALA A 242 -0.97 -2.92 8.97
CA ALA A 242 -0.38 -3.04 10.30
C ALA A 242 0.99 -3.75 10.27
N ALA A 243 1.12 -4.82 9.46
CA ALA A 243 2.39 -5.51 9.26
C ALA A 243 3.45 -4.60 8.61
N VAL A 244 3.07 -3.86 7.56
CA VAL A 244 3.95 -2.87 6.90
C VAL A 244 4.45 -1.83 7.90
N ARG A 245 3.54 -1.28 8.73
CA ARG A 245 3.88 -0.27 9.73
C ARG A 245 4.78 -0.80 10.83
N LEU A 246 4.47 -1.99 11.36
CA LEU A 246 5.23 -2.60 12.44
C LEU A 246 6.66 -2.92 11.97
N VAL A 247 6.80 -3.54 10.80
CA VAL A 247 8.11 -3.85 10.22
C VAL A 247 8.87 -2.56 9.86
N GLY A 248 8.19 -1.59 9.24
CA GLY A 248 8.76 -0.29 8.92
C GLY A 248 9.20 0.53 10.14
N SER A 249 8.59 0.32 11.31
CA SER A 249 8.99 0.99 12.57
C SER A 249 10.42 0.64 13.01
N ALA A 250 10.92 -0.53 12.60
CA ALA A 250 12.31 -0.95 12.79
C ALA A 250 13.28 -0.29 11.80
N ARG A 251 12.77 0.66 10.98
CA ARG A 251 13.50 1.38 9.92
C ARG A 251 14.12 0.44 8.88
N VAL A 252 13.42 -0.67 8.59
CA VAL A 252 13.83 -1.53 7.47
C VAL A 252 13.47 -0.86 6.13
N ASN A 253 14.11 -1.32 5.06
CA ASN A 253 13.89 -0.77 3.73
C ASN A 253 12.42 -0.92 3.26
N LEU A 254 11.99 -0.01 2.37
CA LEU A 254 10.62 0.03 1.83
C LEU A 254 10.15 -1.31 1.27
N TYR A 255 11.00 -1.99 0.49
CA TYR A 255 10.64 -3.25 -0.16
C TYR A 255 10.40 -4.38 0.85
N ALA A 256 11.20 -4.46 1.91
CA ALA A 256 11.01 -5.43 2.98
C ALA A 256 9.71 -5.18 3.76
N SER A 257 9.39 -3.93 4.05
CA SER A 257 8.12 -3.56 4.69
C SER A 257 6.92 -3.96 3.82
N VAL A 258 6.97 -3.68 2.52
CA VAL A 258 5.90 -4.06 1.59
C VAL A 258 5.80 -5.58 1.42
N ALA A 259 6.94 -6.29 1.37
CA ALA A 259 6.94 -7.75 1.32
C ALA A 259 6.26 -8.37 2.56
N ALA A 260 6.45 -7.79 3.75
CA ALA A 260 5.74 -8.21 4.95
C ALA A 260 4.22 -8.00 4.82
N GLY A 261 3.79 -6.88 4.24
CA GLY A 261 2.39 -6.62 3.90
C GLY A 261 1.81 -7.65 2.93
N ILE A 262 2.55 -8.01 1.87
CA ILE A 262 2.14 -9.04 0.90
C ILE A 262 1.98 -10.41 1.59
N CYS A 263 2.89 -10.78 2.48
CA CYS A 263 2.78 -12.02 3.25
C CYS A 263 1.58 -12.01 4.19
N ALA A 264 1.30 -10.89 4.86
CA ALA A 264 0.13 -10.74 5.72
C ALA A 264 -1.19 -10.78 4.92
N LEU A 265 -1.20 -10.20 3.72
CA LEU A 265 -2.35 -10.24 2.79
C LEU A 265 -2.61 -11.63 2.20
N TRP A 266 -1.58 -12.49 2.10
CA TRP A 266 -1.71 -13.84 1.57
C TRP A 266 -2.37 -14.81 2.57
N GLY A 267 -2.50 -14.43 3.84
CA GLY A 267 -3.33 -15.15 4.79
C GLY A 267 -4.78 -15.31 4.31
N PRO A 268 -5.50 -16.33 4.79
CA PRO A 268 -6.90 -16.58 4.39
C PRO A 268 -7.85 -15.45 4.78
#